data_AF-A0A6P5N7I9-F1
#
_entry.id   AF-A0A6P5N7I9-F1
#
_cell.length_a   1.000
_cell.length_b   1.000
_cell.length_c   1.000
_cell.angle_alpha   90.00
_cell.angle_beta   90.00
_cell.angle_gamma   90.00
#
_symmetry.space_group_name_H-M   'P 1'
#
loop_
_entity.id
_entity.type
_entity.pdbx_description
1 polymer ?
#
loop_
_entity_poly.entity_id
_entity_poly.type
_entity_poly.pdbx_seq_one_letter_code
_entity_poly.pdbx_strand_id
1 'polypeptide(L)'
;MTHKKRDGSYIHPDARVVSEAISNVERQDGSSKQLSQNDSLAQVLGKEHPGRVRALGAGPCPTQIFGNAAGIPSGSTESNAEDKRMIAELTAKLEEERAKRQSIHKVLGYVVQQLGDNLPVEIAEELAFVGGTPDSSCVGPSSSGNHDPQQKL
;
A
#
# COMPACT_ATOMS: atom_id res chain seq x y z
N MET A 1 -2.73 3.91 -19.58
CA MET A 1 -3.04 2.46 -19.71
C MET A 1 -4.01 2.30 -20.87
N THR A 2 -3.55 1.83 -22.02
CA THR A 2 -4.40 1.55 -23.19
C THR A 2 -4.56 0.03 -23.30
N HIS A 3 -5.79 -0.47 -23.37
CA HIS A 3 -6.09 -1.91 -23.47
C HIS A 3 -5.78 -2.41 -24.90
N LYS A 4 -4.49 -2.45 -25.24
CA LYS A 4 -3.97 -2.99 -26.50
C LYS A 4 -3.13 -4.25 -26.23
N LYS A 5 -3.16 -5.19 -27.17
CA LYS A 5 -2.29 -6.36 -27.19
C LYS A 5 -0.84 -5.92 -27.45
N ARG A 6 0.12 -6.85 -27.29
CA ARG A 6 1.56 -6.60 -27.55
C ARG A 6 1.85 -6.14 -28.98
N ASP A 7 0.99 -6.51 -29.93
CA ASP A 7 1.07 -6.11 -31.34
C ASP A 7 0.45 -4.72 -31.62
N GLY A 8 -0.07 -4.03 -30.59
CA GLY A 8 -0.73 -2.74 -30.72
C GLY A 8 -2.20 -2.80 -31.16
N SER A 9 -2.75 -3.99 -31.39
CA SER A 9 -4.17 -4.16 -31.71
C SER A 9 -5.04 -3.93 -30.47
N TYR A 10 -6.29 -3.53 -30.67
CA TYR A 10 -7.26 -3.46 -29.56
C TYR A 10 -7.61 -4.87 -29.08
N ILE A 11 -7.81 -5.02 -27.77
CA ILE A 11 -8.28 -6.27 -27.17
C ILE A 11 -9.76 -6.51 -27.51
N HIS A 12 -10.57 -5.44 -27.49
CA HIS A 12 -12.00 -5.49 -27.80
C HIS A 12 -12.33 -4.61 -29.02
N PRO A 13 -13.16 -5.07 -29.98
CA PRO A 13 -13.55 -4.27 -31.14
C PRO A 13 -14.22 -2.95 -30.75
N ASP A 14 -15.11 -2.96 -29.76
CA ASP A 14 -15.81 -1.74 -29.31
C ASP A 14 -14.85 -0.68 -28.75
N ALA A 15 -13.76 -1.11 -28.10
CA ALA A 15 -12.73 -0.18 -27.62
C ALA A 15 -12.07 0.56 -28.78
N ARG A 16 -11.90 -0.11 -29.94
CA ARG A 16 -11.42 0.54 -31.16
C ARG A 16 -12.42 1.60 -31.62
N VAL A 17 -13.69 1.23 -31.75
CA VAL A 17 -14.75 2.12 -32.24
C VAL A 17 -14.87 3.38 -31.37
N VAL A 18 -14.90 3.21 -30.05
CA VAL A 18 -14.98 4.35 -29.11
C VAL A 18 -13.74 5.23 -29.20
N SER A 19 -12.54 4.63 -29.26
CA SER A 19 -11.30 5.42 -29.36
C SER A 19 -11.20 6.20 -30.67
N GLU A 20 -11.70 5.64 -31.77
CA GLU A 20 -11.74 6.29 -33.07
C GLU A 20 -12.76 7.43 -33.06
N ALA A 21 -13.95 7.22 -32.49
CA ALA A 21 -14.96 8.26 -32.33
C ALA A 21 -14.44 9.46 -31.52
N ILE A 22 -13.75 9.22 -30.40
CA ILE A 22 -13.11 10.27 -29.59
C ILE A 22 -12.06 11.02 -30.43
N SER A 23 -11.19 10.29 -31.12
CA SER A 23 -10.16 10.90 -31.97
C SER A 23 -10.76 11.72 -33.12
N ASN A 24 -11.91 11.32 -33.66
CA ASN A 24 -12.61 12.06 -34.71
C ASN A 24 -13.13 13.40 -34.19
N VAL A 25 -13.78 13.40 -33.02
CA VAL A 25 -14.28 14.61 -32.35
C VAL A 25 -13.12 15.58 -32.07
N GLU A 26 -12.02 15.07 -31.53
CA GLU A 26 -10.83 15.85 -31.20
C GLU A 26 -10.09 16.45 -32.41
N ARG A 27 -10.25 15.82 -33.59
CA ARG A 27 -9.70 16.34 -34.85
C ARG A 27 -10.60 17.42 -35.46
N GLN A 28 -11.91 17.29 -35.32
CA GLN A 28 -12.88 18.25 -35.85
C GLN A 28 -12.96 19.50 -34.98
N ASP A 29 -12.90 19.34 -33.67
CA ASP A 29 -12.94 20.42 -32.70
C ASP A 29 -11.78 20.27 -31.70
N GLY A 30 -10.72 21.06 -31.88
CA GLY A 30 -9.56 21.04 -31.00
C GLY A 30 -9.87 21.44 -29.55
N SER A 31 -10.96 22.19 -29.32
CA SER A 31 -11.37 22.60 -27.97
C SER A 31 -11.95 21.44 -27.16
N SER A 32 -12.48 20.40 -27.82
CA SER A 32 -13.01 19.19 -27.17
C SER A 32 -11.95 18.38 -26.42
N LYS A 33 -10.66 18.62 -26.66
CA LYS A 33 -9.56 18.05 -25.87
C LYS A 33 -9.43 18.66 -24.48
N GLN A 34 -10.00 19.85 -24.27
CA GLN A 34 -9.95 20.56 -23.01
C GLN A 34 -11.08 20.06 -22.09
N LEU A 35 -10.75 19.91 -20.80
CA LEU A 35 -11.71 19.48 -19.78
C LEU A 35 -12.87 20.48 -19.68
N SER A 36 -14.04 20.06 -20.15
CA SER A 36 -15.25 20.87 -20.24
C SER A 36 -16.47 19.96 -20.21
N GLN A 37 -17.64 20.52 -19.95
CA GLN A 37 -18.90 19.76 -19.89
C GLN A 37 -19.27 19.07 -21.22
N ASN A 38 -18.73 19.55 -22.35
CA ASN A 38 -18.92 18.99 -23.69
C ASN A 38 -17.58 18.53 -24.32
N ASP A 39 -16.63 18.05 -23.51
CA ASP A 39 -15.38 17.48 -24.00
C ASP A 39 -15.60 16.25 -24.91
N SER A 40 -14.53 15.76 -25.53
CA SER A 40 -14.58 14.63 -26.47
C SER A 40 -15.19 13.37 -25.85
N LEU A 41 -15.00 13.17 -24.55
CA LEU A 41 -15.61 12.07 -23.79
C LEU A 41 -17.11 12.29 -23.60
N ALA A 42 -17.55 13.51 -23.29
CA ALA A 42 -18.95 13.83 -23.11
C ALA A 42 -19.75 13.72 -24.41
N GLN A 43 -19.12 14.01 -25.54
CA GLN A 43 -19.74 13.88 -26.85
C GLN A 43 -19.92 12.41 -27.28
N VAL A 44 -18.95 11.55 -26.99
CA VAL A 44 -18.98 10.14 -27.41
C VAL A 44 -19.69 9.24 -26.40
N LEU A 45 -19.47 9.47 -25.11
CA LEU A 45 -20.00 8.64 -24.01
C LEU A 45 -21.21 9.27 -23.30
N GLY A 46 -21.65 10.44 -23.76
CA GLY A 46 -22.73 11.22 -23.16
C GLY A 46 -22.26 12.13 -22.03
N LYS A 47 -23.11 13.01 -21.51
CA LYS A 47 -22.73 13.96 -20.44
C LYS A 47 -22.51 13.27 -19.11
N GLU A 48 -21.56 13.78 -18.33
CA GLU A 48 -21.38 13.36 -16.95
C GLU A 48 -22.55 13.86 -16.08
N HIS A 49 -22.88 13.10 -15.05
CA HIS A 49 -23.97 13.44 -14.13
C HIS A 49 -23.42 14.05 -12.84
N PRO A 50 -24.13 15.04 -12.24
CA PRO A 50 -23.75 15.59 -10.95
C PRO A 50 -23.57 14.49 -9.90
N GLY A 51 -22.49 14.57 -9.12
CA GLY A 51 -22.16 13.60 -8.07
C GLY A 51 -21.58 12.27 -8.57
N ARG A 52 -21.34 12.10 -9.87
CA ARG A 52 -20.60 10.97 -10.44
C ARG A 52 -19.33 11.49 -11.11
N VAL A 53 -18.22 10.79 -10.89
CA VAL A 53 -16.94 11.07 -11.56
C VAL A 53 -16.59 9.88 -12.46
N ARG A 54 -16.33 10.14 -13.74
CA ARG A 54 -15.75 9.18 -14.68
C ARG A 54 -14.26 9.03 -14.36
N ALA A 55 -13.85 7.81 -14.04
CA ALA A 55 -12.44 7.48 -13.84
C ALA A 55 -11.93 6.67 -15.04
N LEU A 56 -10.72 7.01 -15.51
CA LEU A 56 -9.99 6.19 -16.48
C LEU A 56 -9.07 5.24 -15.69
N GLY A 57 -9.46 3.98 -15.54
CA GLY A 57 -8.57 2.97 -14.95
C GLY A 57 -9.28 1.76 -14.34
N ALA A 58 -8.49 0.74 -14.00
CA ALA A 58 -8.93 -0.41 -13.21
C ALA A 58 -8.98 -0.07 -11.71
N GLY A 59 -9.49 1.11 -11.38
CA GLY A 59 -9.77 1.48 -10.00
C GLY A 59 -11.14 0.93 -9.58
N PRO A 60 -11.43 0.83 -8.28
CA PRO A 60 -12.74 0.41 -7.84
C PRO A 60 -13.78 1.40 -8.37
N CYS A 61 -14.73 0.91 -9.17
CA CYS A 61 -15.82 1.74 -9.65
C CYS A 61 -16.59 2.25 -8.42
N PRO A 62 -17.03 3.53 -8.39
CA PRO A 62 -17.87 4.01 -7.30
C PRO A 62 -19.10 3.13 -7.06
N THR A 63 -19.65 2.50 -8.10
CA THR A 63 -20.72 1.47 -7.99
C THR A 63 -20.29 0.16 -7.32
N GLN A 64 -19.01 -0.20 -7.31
CA GLN A 64 -18.50 -1.35 -6.53
C GLN A 64 -18.32 -1.01 -5.05
N ILE A 65 -18.06 0.26 -4.72
CA ILE A 65 -17.88 0.72 -3.32
C ILE A 65 -19.20 1.18 -2.69
N PHE A 66 -20.04 1.86 -3.47
CA PHE A 66 -21.25 2.56 -3.02
C PHE A 66 -22.54 2.04 -3.68
N GLY A 67 -22.46 1.04 -4.57
CA GLY A 67 -23.64 0.40 -5.18
C GLY A 67 -24.12 -0.81 -4.38
N ASN A 68 -25.43 -1.05 -4.37
CA ASN A 68 -26.09 -2.12 -3.62
C ASN A 68 -25.34 -3.45 -3.68
N ALA A 69 -25.07 -4.03 -2.50
CA ALA A 69 -24.37 -5.30 -2.27
C ALA A 69 -25.06 -6.56 -2.84
N ALA A 70 -26.10 -6.41 -3.68
CA ALA A 70 -26.97 -7.51 -4.10
C ALA A 70 -26.46 -8.30 -5.33
N GLY A 71 -25.22 -8.08 -5.79
CA GLY A 71 -24.78 -8.75 -7.02
C GLY A 71 -23.28 -8.75 -7.30
N ILE A 72 -22.42 -8.61 -6.29
CA ILE A 72 -21.00 -8.92 -6.50
C ILE A 72 -20.83 -10.42 -6.23
N PRO A 73 -20.53 -11.26 -7.24
CA PRO A 73 -20.01 -12.58 -6.94
C PRO A 73 -18.70 -12.33 -6.21
N SER A 74 -18.65 -12.73 -4.95
CA SER A 74 -17.49 -12.66 -4.07
C SER A 74 -16.39 -13.56 -4.63
N GLY A 75 -15.74 -13.11 -5.70
CA GLY A 75 -14.68 -13.80 -6.40
C GLY A 75 -13.32 -13.29 -5.94
N SER A 76 -13.00 -13.43 -4.65
CA SER A 76 -11.60 -13.35 -4.18
C SER A 76 -11.33 -14.00 -2.82
N THR A 77 -12.23 -14.84 -2.31
CA THR A 77 -11.99 -15.52 -1.02
C THR A 77 -11.04 -16.72 -1.10
N GLU A 78 -10.55 -17.08 -2.30
CA GLU A 78 -9.78 -18.33 -2.48
C GLU A 78 -8.25 -18.20 -2.32
N SER A 79 -7.64 -17.00 -2.35
CA SER A 79 -6.17 -16.87 -2.17
C SER A 79 -5.70 -16.88 -0.71
N ASN A 80 -6.62 -16.88 0.26
CA ASN A 80 -6.29 -16.52 1.64
C ASN A 80 -5.59 -17.66 2.43
N ALA A 81 -5.86 -18.93 2.09
CA ALA A 81 -5.42 -20.05 2.91
C ALA A 81 -3.91 -20.34 2.78
N GLU A 82 -3.36 -20.22 1.57
CA GLU A 82 -1.93 -20.45 1.31
C GLU A 82 -1.08 -19.30 1.85
N ASP A 83 -1.52 -18.05 1.62
CA ASP A 83 -0.87 -16.86 2.17
C ASP A 83 -0.82 -16.90 3.70
N LYS A 84 -1.93 -17.28 4.36
CA LYS A 84 -1.97 -17.46 5.82
C LYS A 84 -1.01 -18.53 6.31
N ARG A 85 -0.88 -19.65 5.58
CA ARG A 85 0.07 -20.71 5.93
C ARG A 85 1.51 -20.24 5.80
N MET A 86 1.84 -19.53 4.72
CA MET A 86 3.18 -18.99 4.50
C MET A 86 3.56 -17.97 5.58
N ILE A 87 2.63 -17.09 5.96
CA ILE A 87 2.84 -16.12 7.05
C ILE A 87 3.11 -16.85 8.38
N ALA A 88 2.31 -17.86 8.72
CA ALA A 88 2.51 -18.63 9.93
C ALA A 88 3.87 -19.35 9.96
N GLU A 89 4.28 -19.95 8.84
CA GLU A 89 5.58 -20.61 8.71
C GLU A 89 6.76 -19.64 8.87
N LEU A 90 6.70 -18.48 8.19
CA LEU A 90 7.74 -17.47 8.29
C LEU A 90 7.82 -16.87 9.71
N THR A 91 6.68 -16.72 10.38
CA THR A 91 6.62 -16.23 11.76
C THR A 91 7.30 -17.21 12.71
N ALA A 92 7.04 -18.52 12.56
CA ALA A 92 7.67 -19.56 13.37
C ALA A 92 9.20 -19.60 13.18
N LYS A 93 9.69 -19.51 11.92
CA LYS A 93 11.12 -19.46 11.63
C LYS A 93 11.81 -18.23 12.22
N LEU A 94 11.13 -17.08 12.20
CA LEU A 94 11.66 -15.85 12.78
C LEU A 94 11.79 -15.94 14.30
N GLU A 95 10.79 -16.51 14.98
CA GLU A 95 10.85 -16.74 16.43
C GLU A 95 11.94 -17.75 16.81
N GLU A 96 12.14 -18.81 16.01
CA GLU A 96 13.23 -19.76 16.19
C GLU A 96 14.62 -19.09 16.06
N GLU A 97 14.84 -18.31 15.00
CA GLU A 97 16.09 -17.57 14.81
C GLU A 97 16.31 -16.51 15.90
N ARG A 98 15.23 -15.87 16.36
CA ARG A 98 15.29 -14.93 17.49
C ARG A 98 15.72 -15.64 18.78
N ALA A 99 15.18 -16.83 19.06
CA ALA A 99 15.57 -17.62 20.22
C ALA A 99 17.04 -18.07 20.15
N LYS A 100 17.51 -18.50 18.98
CA LYS A 100 18.94 -18.82 18.75
C LYS A 100 19.83 -17.61 19.01
N ARG A 101 19.47 -16.44 18.46
CA ARG A 101 20.21 -15.19 18.67
C ARG A 101 20.26 -14.80 20.16
N GLN A 102 19.15 -14.96 20.89
CA GLN A 102 19.10 -14.70 22.33
C GLN A 102 20.02 -15.64 23.12
N SER A 103 20.07 -16.93 22.76
CA SER A 103 20.99 -17.90 23.37
C SER A 103 22.45 -17.50 23.15
N ILE A 104 22.82 -17.15 21.91
CA ILE A 104 24.17 -16.68 21.58
C ILE A 104 24.51 -15.42 22.37
N HIS A 105 23.59 -14.45 22.45
CA HIS A 105 23.80 -13.22 23.21
C HIS A 105 24.04 -13.50 24.71
N LYS A 106 23.36 -14.49 25.30
CA LYS A 106 23.57 -14.89 26.69
C LYS A 106 24.97 -15.47 26.91
N VAL A 107 25.44 -16.33 26.00
CA VAL A 107 26.80 -16.89 26.06
C VAL A 107 27.85 -15.79 25.92
N LEU A 108 27.67 -14.88 24.97
CA LEU A 108 28.57 -13.73 24.77
C LEU A 108 28.64 -12.84 26.02
N GLY A 109 27.50 -12.56 26.66
CA GLY A 109 27.46 -11.80 27.91
C GLY A 109 28.29 -12.44 29.03
N TYR A 110 28.30 -13.77 29.13
CA TYR A 110 29.14 -14.49 30.10
C TYR A 110 30.63 -14.41 29.78
N VAL A 111 31.01 -14.47 28.50
CA VAL A 111 32.40 -14.33 28.05
C VAL A 111 32.93 -12.93 28.33
N VAL A 112 32.14 -11.89 28.02
CA VAL A 112 32.49 -10.49 28.33
C VAL A 112 32.64 -10.29 29.84
N GLN A 113 31.76 -10.88 30.65
CA GLN A 113 31.86 -10.80 32.11
C GLN A 113 33.15 -11.45 32.64
N GLN A 114 33.62 -12.54 32.03
CA GLN A 114 34.86 -13.20 32.46
C GLN A 114 36.12 -12.48 31.99
N LEU A 115 36.15 -11.96 30.76
CA LEU A 115 37.33 -11.34 30.18
C LEU A 115 37.49 -9.87 30.57
N GLY A 116 36.38 -9.15 30.79
CA GLY A 116 36.39 -7.71 31.07
C GLY A 116 37.18 -6.95 30.00
N ASP A 117 38.16 -6.15 30.42
CA ASP A 117 39.01 -5.33 29.55
C ASP A 117 40.08 -6.12 28.77
N ASN A 118 40.16 -7.45 28.95
CA ASN A 118 41.10 -8.31 28.24
C ASN A 118 40.55 -8.85 26.92
N LEU A 119 39.45 -8.28 26.41
CA LEU A 119 38.84 -8.72 25.17
C LEU A 119 39.64 -8.20 23.96
N PRO A 120 40.00 -9.06 23.00
CA PRO A 120 40.66 -8.62 21.77
C PRO A 120 39.83 -7.57 21.03
N VAL A 121 40.50 -6.54 20.49
CA VAL A 121 39.88 -5.42 19.77
C VAL A 121 38.94 -5.89 18.65
N GLU A 122 39.35 -6.91 17.91
CA GLU A 122 38.56 -7.51 16.81
C GLU A 122 37.20 -8.05 17.29
N ILE A 123 37.15 -8.61 18.49
CA ILE A 123 35.91 -9.17 19.09
C ILE A 123 35.07 -8.05 19.71
N ALA A 124 35.70 -7.02 20.29
CA ALA A 124 35.00 -5.86 20.84
C ALA A 124 34.25 -5.06 19.74
N GLU A 125 34.84 -4.92 18.55
CA GLU A 125 34.21 -4.28 17.40
C GLU A 125 33.00 -5.08 16.88
N GLU A 126 33.11 -6.42 16.83
CA GLU A 126 32.00 -7.28 16.39
C GLU A 126 30.82 -7.25 17.38
N LEU A 127 31.10 -7.18 18.68
CA LEU A 127 30.07 -7.04 19.72
C LEU A 127 29.30 -5.71 19.63
N ALA A 128 29.97 -4.61 19.26
CA ALA A 128 29.30 -3.32 19.06
C ALA A 128 28.29 -3.35 17.90
N PHE A 129 28.58 -4.11 16.85
CA PHE A 129 27.67 -4.33 15.71
C PHE A 129 26.46 -5.19 16.08
N VAL A 130 26.65 -6.20 16.94
CA VAL A 130 25.57 -7.08 17.42
C VAL A 130 24.69 -6.40 18.49
N GLY A 131 25.30 -5.51 19.28
CA GLY A 131 24.71 -4.73 20.37
C GLY A 131 23.97 -3.47 19.91
N GLY A 132 23.06 -3.60 18.93
CA GLY A 132 21.95 -2.66 18.85
C GLY A 132 21.17 -2.76 20.15
N THR A 133 21.19 -1.70 20.96
CA THR A 133 20.51 -1.61 22.25
C THR A 133 19.08 -2.17 22.15
N PRO A 134 18.66 -3.09 23.04
CA PRO A 134 17.25 -3.38 23.21
C PRO A 134 16.56 -2.05 23.53
N ASP A 135 15.51 -1.72 22.77
CA ASP A 135 14.71 -0.51 22.89
C ASP A 135 14.68 0.02 24.32
N SER A 136 15.36 1.14 24.53
CA SER A 136 15.17 1.98 25.70
C SER A 136 13.71 2.41 25.69
N SER A 137 12.93 1.83 26.57
CA SER A 137 11.59 2.28 26.89
C SER A 137 11.66 3.72 27.40
N CYS A 138 11.17 4.67 26.61
CA CYS A 138 10.60 5.92 27.10
C CYS A 138 9.22 6.04 26.45
N VAL A 139 8.19 5.46 27.09
CA VAL A 139 7.25 6.25 27.90
C VAL A 139 7.00 7.60 27.21
N GLY A 140 6.01 7.63 26.31
CA GLY A 140 5.48 8.89 25.82
C GLY A 140 5.01 9.74 27.01
N PRO A 141 5.29 11.04 27.06
CA PRO A 141 4.72 11.88 28.09
C PRO A 141 3.20 11.90 27.90
N SER A 142 2.47 11.24 28.80
CA SER A 142 1.07 11.52 29.05
C SER A 142 0.96 12.98 29.48
N SER A 143 0.68 13.87 28.53
CA SER A 143 0.23 15.22 28.85
C SER A 143 -1.24 15.14 29.27
N SER A 144 -1.48 14.98 30.57
CA SER A 144 -2.77 15.31 31.16
C SER A 144 -2.72 16.81 31.47
N GLY A 145 -3.45 17.58 30.67
CA GLY A 145 -3.61 19.02 30.81
C GLY A 145 -5.08 19.33 30.84
N ASN A 146 -5.71 19.16 32.01
CA ASN A 146 -7.00 19.75 32.30
C ASN A 146 -6.84 21.27 32.29
N HIS A 147 -7.59 21.98 31.46
CA HIS A 147 -7.94 23.37 31.74
C HIS A 147 -9.41 23.65 31.40
N ASP A 148 -10.08 24.05 32.48
CA ASP A 148 -11.43 24.52 32.72
C ASP A 148 -11.93 25.60 31.73
N PRO A 149 -13.24 25.66 31.40
CA PRO A 149 -13.80 26.66 30.50
C PRO A 149 -14.12 27.94 31.27
N GLN A 150 -13.53 29.08 30.86
CA GLN A 150 -14.01 30.38 31.30
C GLN A 150 -14.81 31.08 30.19
N GLN A 151 -16.02 31.46 30.60
CA GLN A 151 -16.98 32.29 29.89
C GLN A 151 -16.58 33.79 29.90
N LYS A 152 -17.35 34.59 29.13
CA LYS A 152 -17.47 36.07 29.11
C LYS A 152 -16.36 36.80 28.32
N LEU A 153 -16.65 37.73 27.41
CA LEU A 153 -17.80 38.64 27.22
C LEU A 153 -18.38 38.57 25.81
#